data_AF-A0A7R6PYH9-F1
#
_entry.id   AF-A0A7R6PYH9-F1
#
_cell.length_a   1.000
_cell.length_b   1.000
_cell.length_c   1.000
_cell.angle_alpha   90.00
_cell.angle_beta   90.00
_cell.angle_gamma   90.00
#
_symmetry.space_group_name_H-M   'P 1'
#
loop_
_entity.id
_entity.type
_entity.pdbx_description
1 polymer ?
#
loop_
_entity_poly.entity_id
_entity_poly.type
_entity_poly.pdbx_seq_one_letter_code
_entity_poly.pdbx_strand_id
1 'polypeptide(L)'
;MKRIGILIILFFGFTLFASQVEIVNKKIDIHVLKDGRVIEHVYEKIKINGFTGMRRAGEWFFTYNPEYTEVKVLKSVTHNSEGKVIPSPENAILDFSPYSVENAPDFSHIREKIVSHTGLEPNCVVEFEYEIRDKIPHRLVVFKDLRDRFPVKRLEVSIVDNRHCALFSNKLSLNGEGNFVVKNIVPIHTNETGEGYYEHTPYIAIIIRDPFKYMKGYLSSLDNSNFDNVIKLMGVENLSGKRFMYSVFDFVENRLNTIPLSGTTQNYKCRDFEEIVKSGYATNFEKPVLVYWLLKNRGLNPEFLISGFVFEKTLLNVQDLGVKIDGIIWPFRRGAMPFYNLDRQKVFSKTLKAKLSVNAEQDDNGFSGKYYFEGNESINFALSGLNKKSDRIVEKTNGFVVKEGEVDGKIEDKIKFSKWILNSLPVDFNYFVYYNFVEIAYPIEFIENYTIKFSKPVNAVFRSKEVRNKAGVCKIDYAVNGDVLKVKREIYLKPGFYEGKDLETLRKLLIPLASDSYNLIFLK
;
A
#
# COMPACT_ATOMS: atom_id res chain seq x y z
N MET A 1 17.04 -11.39 -64.21
CA MET A 1 16.44 -11.87 -62.94
C MET A 1 17.19 -11.29 -61.74
N LYS A 2 16.74 -10.16 -61.18
CA LYS A 2 17.10 -9.74 -59.81
C LYS A 2 15.86 -9.11 -59.18
N ARG A 3 15.48 -9.66 -58.04
CA ARG A 3 14.20 -9.52 -57.36
C ARG A 3 14.03 -8.11 -56.79
N ILE A 4 12.93 -7.45 -57.15
CA ILE A 4 12.40 -6.28 -56.46
C ILE A 4 11.77 -6.81 -55.17
N GLY A 5 12.43 -6.59 -54.04
CA GLY A 5 11.87 -6.86 -52.72
C GLY A 5 10.87 -5.77 -52.37
N ILE A 6 9.58 -6.07 -52.49
CA ILE A 6 8.50 -5.23 -51.96
C ILE A 6 8.59 -5.29 -50.44
N LEU A 7 8.99 -4.17 -49.83
CA LEU A 7 8.96 -3.96 -48.39
C LEU A 7 7.50 -3.74 -47.98
N ILE A 8 6.80 -4.82 -47.56
CA ILE A 8 5.49 -4.71 -46.91
C ILE A 8 5.73 -4.16 -45.50
N ILE A 9 5.60 -2.84 -45.35
CA ILE A 9 5.45 -2.21 -44.04
C ILE A 9 4.06 -2.62 -43.54
N LEU A 10 4.02 -3.66 -42.71
CA LEU A 10 2.88 -3.97 -41.86
C LEU A 10 2.68 -2.80 -40.90
N PHE A 11 1.84 -1.84 -41.30
CA PHE A 11 1.19 -0.92 -40.38
C PHE A 11 0.33 -1.77 -39.43
N PHE A 12 0.92 -2.20 -38.31
CA PHE A 12 0.13 -2.44 -37.11
C PHE A 12 -0.47 -1.10 -36.73
N GLY A 13 -1.65 -0.81 -37.28
CA GLY A 13 -2.52 0.21 -36.72
C GLY A 13 -2.73 -0.18 -35.27
N PHE A 14 -2.07 0.53 -34.36
CA PHE A 14 -2.56 0.64 -33.01
C PHE A 14 -3.95 1.24 -33.14
N THR A 15 -4.98 0.39 -33.17
CA THR A 15 -6.31 0.82 -32.81
C THR A 15 -6.17 1.35 -31.39
N LEU A 16 -6.15 2.68 -31.24
CA LEU A 16 -6.39 3.31 -29.96
C LEU A 16 -7.76 2.79 -29.52
N PHE A 17 -7.78 1.78 -28.66
CA PHE A 17 -9.00 1.38 -27.99
C PHE A 17 -9.52 2.62 -27.27
N ALA A 18 -10.63 3.17 -27.76
CA ALA A 18 -11.29 4.29 -27.11
C ALA A 18 -11.55 3.92 -25.65
N SER A 19 -11.27 4.84 -24.72
CA SER A 19 -11.51 4.61 -23.30
C SER A 19 -12.96 4.17 -23.09
N GLN A 20 -13.18 3.12 -22.30
CA GLN A 20 -14.55 2.63 -22.04
C GLN A 20 -15.40 3.64 -21.25
N VAL A 21 -14.74 4.50 -20.47
CA VAL A 21 -15.34 5.58 -19.69
C VAL A 21 -14.45 6.80 -19.74
N GLU A 22 -15.03 7.99 -19.80
CA GLU A 22 -14.31 9.26 -19.77
C GLU A 22 -15.11 10.30 -19.01
N ILE A 23 -14.47 11.06 -18.12
CA ILE A 23 -15.09 12.20 -17.48
C ILE A 23 -14.84 13.42 -18.36
N VAL A 24 -15.88 13.86 -19.07
CA VAL A 24 -15.82 14.95 -20.04
C VAL A 24 -15.64 16.29 -19.33
N ASN A 25 -16.34 16.47 -18.22
CA ASN A 25 -16.24 17.66 -17.39
C ASN A 25 -16.41 17.28 -15.92
N LYS A 26 -15.53 17.79 -15.06
CA LYS A 26 -15.62 17.65 -13.61
C LYS A 26 -15.45 19.03 -12.97
N LYS A 27 -16.28 19.35 -11.99
CA LYS A 27 -16.15 20.55 -11.17
C LYS A 27 -16.11 20.14 -9.71
N ILE A 28 -15.22 20.76 -8.95
CA ILE A 28 -15.10 20.56 -7.51
C ILE A 28 -15.08 21.94 -6.87
N ASP A 29 -16.04 22.23 -6.01
CA ASP A 29 -16.05 23.45 -5.21
C ASP A 29 -15.79 23.08 -3.76
N ILE A 30 -14.74 23.65 -3.16
CA ILE A 30 -14.34 23.39 -1.77
C ILE A 30 -14.55 24.67 -0.97
N HIS A 31 -15.45 24.62 0.01
CA HIS A 31 -15.66 25.71 0.95
C HIS A 31 -15.18 25.31 2.34
N VAL A 32 -14.11 25.96 2.81
CA VAL A 32 -13.64 25.85 4.19
C VAL A 32 -14.30 26.95 5.03
N LEU A 33 -15.11 26.54 6.00
CA LEU A 33 -15.79 27.44 6.93
C LEU A 33 -14.83 27.91 8.03
N LYS A 34 -15.17 29.04 8.67
CA LYS A 34 -14.35 29.67 9.74
C LYS A 34 -13.97 28.69 10.86
N ASP A 35 -14.91 27.83 11.24
CA ASP A 35 -14.71 26.84 12.32
C ASP A 35 -13.92 25.59 11.90
N GLY A 36 -13.58 25.46 10.61
CA GLY A 36 -12.82 24.33 10.06
C GLY A 36 -13.68 23.20 9.50
N ARG A 37 -15.01 23.33 9.47
CA ARG A 37 -15.88 22.45 8.68
C ARG A 37 -15.66 22.70 7.19
N VAL A 38 -15.82 21.65 6.40
CA VAL A 38 -15.65 21.68 4.95
C VAL A 38 -16.98 21.30 4.27
N ILE A 39 -17.32 22.04 3.21
CA ILE A 39 -18.37 21.67 2.26
C ILE A 39 -17.69 21.43 0.92
N GLU A 40 -17.96 20.28 0.32
CA GLU A 40 -17.49 19.93 -1.00
C GLU A 40 -18.68 19.72 -1.91
N HIS A 41 -18.70 20.41 -3.04
CA HIS A 41 -19.67 20.22 -4.08
C HIS A 41 -18.98 19.66 -5.31
N VAL A 42 -19.51 18.58 -5.88
CA VAL A 42 -18.89 17.90 -7.02
C VAL A 42 -19.93 17.68 -8.11
N TYR A 43 -19.57 18.08 -9.33
CA TYR A 43 -20.33 17.79 -10.54
C TYR A 43 -19.46 17.00 -11.52
N GLU A 44 -20.01 15.96 -12.13
CA GLU A 44 -19.36 15.11 -13.11
C GLU A 44 -20.26 14.85 -14.31
N LYS A 45 -19.67 14.97 -15.51
CA LYS A 45 -20.27 14.55 -16.78
C LYS A 45 -19.47 13.37 -17.34
N ILE A 46 -20.00 12.17 -17.23
CA ILE A 46 -19.30 10.91 -17.47
C ILE A 46 -19.84 10.27 -18.75
N LYS A 47 -19.01 10.11 -19.78
CA LYS A 47 -19.34 9.38 -21.00
C LYS A 47 -18.99 7.90 -20.84
N ILE A 48 -19.94 7.02 -21.15
CA ILE A 48 -19.77 5.57 -21.08
C ILE A 48 -19.90 5.00 -22.49
N ASN A 49 -18.81 4.46 -23.05
CA ASN A 49 -18.76 4.08 -24.46
C ASN A 49 -19.16 2.62 -24.74
N GLY A 50 -19.21 1.76 -23.72
CA GLY A 50 -19.50 0.33 -23.91
C GLY A 50 -19.84 -0.41 -22.63
N PHE A 51 -20.19 -1.69 -22.77
CA PHE A 51 -20.64 -2.56 -21.67
C PHE A 51 -19.62 -2.69 -20.52
N THR A 52 -18.33 -2.76 -20.84
CA THR A 52 -17.26 -2.74 -19.81
C THR A 52 -17.27 -1.43 -19.04
N GLY A 53 -17.55 -0.31 -19.71
CA GLY A 53 -17.68 0.99 -19.07
C GLY A 53 -18.87 1.05 -18.12
N MET A 54 -20.01 0.48 -18.52
CA MET A 54 -21.20 0.37 -17.67
C MET A 54 -20.91 -0.37 -16.37
N ARG A 55 -20.23 -1.53 -16.44
CA ARG A 55 -19.82 -2.28 -15.24
C ARG A 55 -18.89 -1.48 -14.34
N ARG A 56 -18.00 -0.68 -14.93
CA ARG A 56 -17.01 0.08 -14.16
C ARG A 56 -17.60 1.33 -13.53
N ALA A 57 -18.45 2.07 -14.24
CA ALA A 57 -18.96 3.39 -13.84
C ALA A 57 -20.43 3.40 -13.43
N GLY A 58 -21.10 2.24 -13.36
CA GLY A 58 -22.53 2.18 -13.08
C GLY A 58 -22.91 2.53 -11.64
N GLU A 59 -21.95 2.48 -10.72
CA GLU A 59 -22.18 2.75 -9.31
C GLU A 59 -21.12 3.69 -8.75
N TRP A 60 -21.56 4.58 -7.86
CA TRP A 60 -20.73 5.43 -7.02
C TRP A 60 -20.91 5.07 -5.56
N PHE A 61 -19.81 5.05 -4.81
CA PHE A 61 -19.76 4.64 -3.41
C PHE A 61 -19.05 5.71 -2.59
N PHE A 62 -19.57 5.99 -1.39
CA PHE A 62 -18.90 6.86 -0.43
C PHE A 62 -19.18 6.43 1.01
N THR A 63 -18.16 5.90 1.68
CA THR A 63 -18.20 5.57 3.10
C THR A 63 -18.02 6.83 3.96
N TYR A 64 -18.89 7.02 4.96
CA TYR A 64 -18.89 8.17 5.87
C TYR A 64 -19.44 7.82 7.26
N ASN A 65 -19.12 8.67 8.24
CA ASN A 65 -19.78 8.64 9.55
C ASN A 65 -20.91 9.68 9.55
N PRO A 66 -22.19 9.27 9.64
CA PRO A 66 -23.33 10.19 9.64
C PRO A 66 -23.35 11.19 10.80
N GLU A 67 -22.62 10.94 11.88
CA GLU A 67 -22.46 11.88 12.99
C GLU A 67 -21.55 13.06 12.60
N TYR A 68 -20.60 12.84 11.70
CA TYR A 68 -19.58 13.82 11.34
C TYR A 68 -19.80 14.46 9.98
N THR A 69 -20.51 13.76 9.09
CA THR A 69 -20.63 14.14 7.68
C THR A 69 -22.05 13.86 7.19
N GLU A 70 -22.57 14.77 6.38
CA GLU A 70 -23.78 14.62 5.59
C GLU A 70 -23.39 14.50 4.11
N VAL A 71 -24.08 13.63 3.37
CA VAL A 71 -23.85 13.44 1.94
C VAL A 71 -25.19 13.56 1.22
N LYS A 72 -25.29 14.48 0.26
CA LYS A 72 -26.51 14.73 -0.52
C LYS A 72 -26.24 14.48 -1.99
N VAL A 73 -27.08 13.66 -2.61
CA VAL A 73 -27.08 13.52 -4.07
C VAL A 73 -28.05 14.58 -4.60
N LEU A 74 -27.51 15.50 -5.39
CA LEU A 74 -28.27 16.62 -5.97
C LEU A 74 -28.78 16.26 -7.37
N LYS A 75 -28.02 15.44 -8.10
CA LYS A 75 -28.38 15.00 -9.46
C LYS A 75 -27.79 13.62 -9.75
N SER A 76 -28.58 12.74 -10.35
CA SER A 76 -28.11 11.52 -11.00
C SER A 76 -29.03 11.23 -12.19
N VAL A 77 -28.58 11.60 -13.39
CA VAL A 77 -29.37 11.44 -14.63
C VAL A 77 -28.51 10.84 -15.74
N THR A 78 -29.10 9.99 -16.55
CA THR A 78 -28.46 9.44 -17.74
C THR A 78 -29.11 9.99 -18.99
N HIS A 79 -28.29 10.56 -19.87
CA HIS A 79 -28.65 10.88 -21.23
C HIS A 79 -28.31 9.67 -22.10
N ASN A 80 -29.32 9.01 -22.65
CA ASN A 80 -29.11 7.86 -23.53
C ASN A 80 -28.51 8.31 -24.88
N SER A 81 -28.22 7.36 -25.77
CA SER A 81 -27.62 7.63 -27.09
C SER A 81 -28.49 8.51 -28.00
N GLU A 82 -29.81 8.53 -27.76
CA GLU A 82 -30.80 9.38 -28.44
C GLU A 82 -31.00 10.74 -27.74
N GLY A 83 -30.31 11.01 -26.63
CA GLY A 83 -30.41 12.24 -25.86
C GLY A 83 -31.57 12.29 -24.84
N LYS A 84 -32.35 11.21 -24.71
CA LYS A 84 -33.40 11.09 -23.68
C LYS A 84 -32.79 11.11 -22.29
N VAL A 85 -33.35 11.93 -21.41
CA VAL A 85 -32.95 12.04 -20.01
C VAL A 85 -33.69 11.02 -19.16
N ILE A 86 -32.95 10.20 -18.43
CA ILE A 86 -33.46 9.15 -17.56
C ILE A 86 -32.93 9.44 -16.14
N PRO A 87 -33.75 10.04 -15.26
CA PRO A 87 -33.34 10.25 -13.87
C PRO A 87 -33.24 8.92 -13.14
N SER A 88 -32.25 8.80 -12.25
CA SER A 88 -32.18 7.68 -11.32
C SER A 88 -33.37 7.75 -10.35
N PRO A 89 -34.12 6.66 -10.16
CA PRO A 89 -35.22 6.64 -9.20
C PRO A 89 -34.70 6.74 -7.77
N GLU A 90 -35.56 7.13 -6.82
CA GLU A 90 -35.17 7.34 -5.42
C GLU A 90 -34.56 6.08 -4.79
N ASN A 91 -35.08 4.89 -5.12
CA ASN A 91 -34.55 3.61 -4.63
C ASN A 91 -33.19 3.20 -5.24
N ALA A 92 -32.64 3.97 -6.18
CA ALA A 92 -31.28 3.80 -6.68
C ALA A 92 -30.23 4.55 -5.84
N ILE A 93 -30.67 5.34 -4.84
CA ILE A 93 -29.80 6.06 -3.91
C ILE A 93 -30.06 5.51 -2.52
N LEU A 94 -29.09 4.79 -1.97
CA LEU A 94 -29.26 4.05 -0.71
C LEU A 94 -28.09 4.30 0.24
N ASP A 95 -28.37 4.23 1.53
CA ASP A 95 -27.35 4.11 2.57
C ASP A 95 -27.41 2.69 3.16
N PHE A 96 -26.26 2.03 3.28
CA PHE A 96 -26.14 0.69 3.86
C PHE A 96 -24.90 0.61 4.76
N SER A 97 -24.78 -0.48 5.51
CA SER A 97 -23.58 -0.74 6.31
C SER A 97 -22.45 -1.19 5.37
N PRO A 98 -21.28 -0.51 5.36
CA PRO A 98 -20.18 -0.94 4.51
C PRO A 98 -19.66 -2.30 4.93
N TYR A 99 -19.18 -3.07 3.94
CA TYR A 99 -18.57 -4.38 4.18
C TYR A 99 -17.40 -4.31 5.18
N SER A 100 -16.68 -3.18 5.21
CA SER A 100 -15.56 -2.95 6.11
C SER A 100 -15.89 -3.05 7.60
N VAL A 101 -17.17 -2.98 7.99
CA VAL A 101 -17.63 -3.03 9.39
C VAL A 101 -18.56 -4.21 9.69
N GLU A 102 -18.69 -5.19 8.78
CA GLU A 102 -19.66 -6.31 8.88
C GLU A 102 -19.61 -7.06 10.23
N ASN A 103 -18.43 -7.15 10.86
CA ASN A 103 -18.22 -7.83 12.15
C ASN A 103 -17.67 -6.89 13.23
N ALA A 104 -18.03 -5.61 13.17
CA ALA A 104 -17.56 -4.60 14.11
C ALA A 104 -18.73 -3.74 14.62
N PRO A 105 -19.53 -4.26 15.59
CA PRO A 105 -20.73 -3.59 16.10
C PRO A 105 -20.52 -2.15 16.57
N ASP A 106 -19.35 -1.82 17.12
CA ASP A 106 -19.05 -0.46 17.59
C ASP A 106 -18.94 0.56 16.44
N PHE A 107 -18.89 0.09 15.20
CA PHE A 107 -18.89 0.88 13.98
C PHE A 107 -20.15 0.67 13.13
N SER A 108 -21.22 0.10 13.70
CA SER A 108 -22.47 -0.16 12.99
C SER A 108 -23.22 1.12 12.60
N HIS A 109 -22.80 2.29 13.08
CA HIS A 109 -23.32 3.60 12.67
C HIS A 109 -22.68 4.12 11.37
N ILE A 110 -21.53 3.58 10.96
CA ILE A 110 -20.89 3.95 9.69
C ILE A 110 -21.81 3.57 8.53
N ARG A 111 -21.90 4.44 7.53
CA ARG A 111 -22.72 4.23 6.33
C ARG A 111 -21.86 4.32 5.09
N GLU A 112 -22.25 3.60 4.06
CA GLU A 112 -21.79 3.81 2.70
C GLU A 112 -22.99 4.24 1.85
N LYS A 113 -22.85 5.37 1.17
CA LYS A 113 -23.83 5.82 0.20
C LYS A 113 -23.54 5.14 -1.13
N ILE A 114 -24.52 4.45 -1.69
CA ILE A 114 -24.52 3.96 -3.06
C ILE A 114 -25.42 4.85 -3.91
N VAL A 115 -24.94 5.16 -5.11
CA VAL A 115 -25.77 5.66 -6.20
C VAL A 115 -25.62 4.72 -7.39
N SER A 116 -26.70 4.03 -7.76
CA SER A 116 -26.76 3.21 -8.97
C SER A 116 -27.30 4.05 -10.12
N HIS A 117 -26.48 4.36 -11.11
CA HIS A 117 -26.93 5.09 -12.29
C HIS A 117 -27.80 4.18 -13.16
N THR A 118 -29.06 4.57 -13.40
CA THR A 118 -30.02 3.78 -14.18
C THR A 118 -30.13 4.26 -15.63
N GLY A 119 -30.57 3.37 -16.53
CA GLY A 119 -30.72 3.73 -17.95
C GLY A 119 -29.40 3.75 -18.72
N LEU A 120 -28.38 3.06 -18.21
CA LEU A 120 -27.08 2.96 -18.86
C LEU A 120 -27.14 2.09 -20.11
N GLU A 121 -26.57 2.60 -21.19
CA GLU A 121 -26.35 1.90 -22.45
C GLU A 121 -25.03 2.37 -23.08
N PRO A 122 -24.45 1.63 -24.04
CA PRO A 122 -23.30 2.11 -24.78
C PRO A 122 -23.55 3.49 -25.42
N ASN A 123 -22.58 4.39 -25.25
CA ASN A 123 -22.59 5.79 -25.68
C ASN A 123 -23.52 6.73 -24.90
N CYS A 124 -24.02 6.33 -23.73
CA CYS A 124 -24.73 7.23 -22.84
C CYS A 124 -23.79 8.21 -22.10
N VAL A 125 -24.38 9.25 -21.52
CA VAL A 125 -23.69 10.23 -20.67
C VAL A 125 -24.42 10.37 -19.34
N VAL A 126 -23.72 10.15 -18.23
CA VAL A 126 -24.24 10.38 -16.88
C VAL A 126 -23.87 11.80 -16.44
N GLU A 127 -24.84 12.56 -15.94
CA GLU A 127 -24.60 13.77 -15.15
C GLU A 127 -24.88 13.47 -13.69
N PHE A 128 -23.85 13.60 -12.86
CA PHE A 128 -23.87 13.25 -11.46
C PHE A 128 -23.38 14.42 -10.61
N GLU A 129 -24.12 14.77 -9.57
CA GLU A 129 -23.84 15.93 -8.72
C GLU A 129 -24.16 15.61 -7.27
N TYR A 130 -23.24 15.94 -6.37
CA TYR A 130 -23.39 15.67 -4.94
C TYR A 130 -22.67 16.70 -4.07
N GLU A 131 -23.16 16.83 -2.84
CA GLU A 131 -22.55 17.64 -1.78
C GLU A 131 -22.11 16.73 -0.63
N ILE A 132 -20.89 16.93 -0.12
CA ILE A 132 -20.39 16.35 1.13
C ILE A 132 -20.18 17.51 2.11
N ARG A 133 -20.85 17.46 3.26
CA ARG A 133 -20.83 18.52 4.26
C ARG A 133 -20.41 17.98 5.61
N ASP A 134 -19.37 18.58 6.19
CA ASP A 134 -19.00 18.30 7.57
C ASP A 134 -20.04 18.87 8.54
N LYS A 135 -20.54 18.04 9.46
CA LYS A 135 -21.38 18.44 10.60
C LYS A 135 -20.54 19.03 11.74
N ILE A 136 -19.31 18.53 11.91
CA ILE A 136 -18.33 18.99 12.90
C ILE A 136 -16.94 19.15 12.25
N PRO A 137 -16.04 20.01 12.78
CA PRO A 137 -14.70 20.22 12.22
C PRO A 137 -13.74 19.06 12.57
N HIS A 138 -13.88 17.93 11.86
CA HIS A 138 -13.18 16.68 12.17
C HIS A 138 -11.97 16.39 11.27
N ARG A 139 -11.77 17.14 10.19
CA ARG A 139 -10.66 16.93 9.26
C ARG A 139 -9.36 17.53 9.79
N LEU A 140 -8.22 16.94 9.43
CA LEU A 140 -6.90 17.54 9.60
C LEU A 140 -6.47 18.25 8.31
N VAL A 141 -6.66 17.55 7.19
CA VAL A 141 -6.31 18.04 5.85
C VAL A 141 -7.43 17.67 4.87
N VAL A 142 -7.72 18.57 3.93
CA VAL A 142 -8.47 18.25 2.71
C VAL A 142 -7.46 17.97 1.62
N PHE A 143 -7.19 16.69 1.33
CA PHE A 143 -6.28 16.27 0.26
C PHE A 143 -7.08 15.69 -0.90
N LYS A 144 -6.81 16.16 -2.11
CA LYS A 144 -7.41 15.68 -3.34
C LYS A 144 -6.34 15.40 -4.38
N ASP A 145 -6.14 14.13 -4.70
CA ASP A 145 -5.59 13.77 -6.02
C ASP A 145 -6.67 14.12 -7.04
N LEU A 146 -6.34 15.00 -7.98
CA LEU A 146 -7.29 15.52 -8.96
C LEU A 146 -7.45 14.61 -10.17
N ARG A 147 -6.71 13.49 -10.21
CA ARG A 147 -6.98 12.39 -11.13
C ARG A 147 -8.16 11.56 -10.65
N ASP A 148 -8.72 10.81 -11.58
CA ASP A 148 -9.80 9.87 -11.33
C ASP A 148 -9.37 8.47 -11.79
N ARG A 149 -10.18 7.44 -11.49
CA ARG A 149 -9.96 6.10 -12.05
C ARG A 149 -10.26 6.03 -13.56
N PHE A 150 -10.83 7.11 -14.11
CA PHE A 150 -11.08 7.33 -15.53
C PHE A 150 -10.33 8.59 -16.01
N PRO A 151 -9.97 8.68 -17.30
CA PRO A 151 -9.42 9.92 -17.84
C PRO A 151 -10.41 11.08 -17.68
N VAL A 152 -9.90 12.26 -17.31
CA VAL A 152 -10.70 13.49 -17.15
C VAL A 152 -10.26 14.51 -18.22
N LYS A 153 -11.16 14.92 -19.11
CA LYS A 153 -10.81 15.90 -20.17
C LYS A 153 -10.64 17.30 -19.62
N ARG A 154 -11.51 17.71 -18.71
CA ARG A 154 -11.48 19.02 -18.09
C ARG A 154 -11.96 18.94 -16.66
N LEU A 155 -11.14 19.46 -15.75
CA LEU A 155 -11.45 19.63 -14.35
C LEU A 155 -11.34 21.11 -14.01
N GLU A 156 -12.33 21.63 -13.29
CA GLU A 156 -12.27 22.93 -12.64
C GLU A 156 -12.36 22.73 -11.13
N VAL A 157 -11.53 23.45 -10.36
CA VAL A 157 -11.59 23.46 -8.91
C VAL A 157 -11.69 24.90 -8.41
N SER A 158 -12.73 25.19 -7.64
CA SER A 158 -12.88 26.45 -6.92
C SER A 158 -12.63 26.23 -5.42
N ILE A 159 -11.98 27.19 -4.78
CA ILE A 159 -11.71 27.14 -3.34
C ILE A 159 -12.17 28.46 -2.73
N VAL A 160 -13.07 28.36 -1.75
CA VAL A 160 -13.44 29.45 -0.87
C VAL A 160 -12.93 29.09 0.52
N ASP A 161 -12.01 29.86 1.06
CA ASP A 161 -11.42 29.60 2.38
C ASP A 161 -11.63 30.78 3.32
N ASN A 162 -12.65 30.65 4.19
CA ASN A 162 -12.97 31.64 5.19
C ASN A 162 -12.16 31.47 6.49
N ARG A 163 -11.29 30.45 6.56
CA ARG A 163 -10.44 30.15 7.70
C ARG A 163 -8.99 30.59 7.50
N HIS A 164 -8.59 30.89 6.26
CA HIS A 164 -7.22 31.27 5.89
C HIS A 164 -6.20 30.14 6.19
N CYS A 165 -6.54 28.93 5.76
CA CYS A 165 -5.71 27.75 5.83
C CYS A 165 -4.52 27.82 4.86
N ALA A 166 -3.49 27.04 5.14
CA ALA A 166 -2.42 26.82 4.18
C ALA A 166 -2.93 25.97 3.01
N LEU A 167 -2.76 26.48 1.78
CA LEU A 167 -3.12 25.82 0.53
C LEU A 167 -1.86 25.39 -0.22
N PHE A 168 -1.80 24.12 -0.58
CA PHE A 168 -0.77 23.55 -1.44
C PHE A 168 -1.41 23.01 -2.71
N SER A 169 -0.72 23.16 -3.83
CA SER A 169 -1.20 22.70 -5.12
C SER A 169 -0.04 22.30 -6.02
N ASN A 170 -0.29 21.37 -6.93
CA ASN A 170 0.70 20.96 -7.93
C ASN A 170 0.07 20.80 -9.31
N LYS A 171 0.81 21.20 -10.36
CA LYS A 171 0.41 21.08 -11.77
C LYS A 171 -0.99 21.64 -12.10
N LEU A 172 -1.35 22.77 -11.50
CA LEU A 172 -2.61 23.47 -11.76
C LEU A 172 -2.36 24.81 -12.46
N SER A 173 -3.28 25.22 -13.31
CA SER A 173 -3.31 26.57 -13.90
C SER A 173 -4.54 27.32 -13.43
N LEU A 174 -4.45 28.64 -13.23
CA LEU A 174 -5.64 29.47 -12.95
C LEU A 174 -6.38 29.82 -14.24
N ASN A 175 -7.70 29.93 -14.17
CA ASN A 175 -8.50 30.60 -15.19
C ASN A 175 -8.64 32.10 -14.88
N GLY A 176 -9.27 32.86 -15.78
CA GLY A 176 -9.51 34.30 -15.61
C GLY A 176 -10.47 34.68 -14.47
N GLU A 177 -11.05 33.69 -13.78
CA GLU A 177 -11.98 33.86 -12.66
C GLU A 177 -11.35 33.43 -11.32
N GLY A 178 -10.06 33.03 -11.30
CA GLY A 178 -9.35 32.60 -10.10
C GLY A 178 -9.57 31.13 -9.71
N ASN A 179 -10.25 30.34 -10.55
CA ASN A 179 -10.41 28.89 -10.35
C ASN A 179 -9.22 28.12 -10.92
N PHE A 180 -8.85 27.01 -10.30
CA PHE A 180 -7.87 26.09 -10.85
C PHE A 180 -8.49 25.26 -11.97
N VAL A 181 -7.74 25.05 -13.05
CA VAL A 181 -8.14 24.26 -14.21
C VAL A 181 -7.04 23.30 -14.59
N VAL A 182 -7.43 22.05 -14.83
CA VAL A 182 -6.56 21.00 -15.35
C VAL A 182 -7.25 20.32 -16.53
N LYS A 183 -6.50 20.07 -17.61
CA LYS A 183 -7.02 19.45 -18.83
C LYS A 183 -6.28 18.15 -19.12
N ASN A 184 -6.97 17.21 -19.76
CA ASN A 184 -6.42 15.93 -20.23
C ASN A 184 -5.68 15.16 -19.13
N ILE A 185 -6.34 14.99 -18.00
CA ILE A 185 -5.84 14.27 -16.84
C ILE A 185 -5.88 12.77 -17.14
N VAL A 186 -4.73 12.11 -17.00
CA VAL A 186 -4.62 10.65 -17.12
C VAL A 186 -5.23 9.95 -15.91
N PRO A 187 -5.81 8.74 -16.08
CA PRO A 187 -6.38 8.00 -14.96
C PRO A 187 -5.30 7.58 -13.96
N ILE A 188 -5.72 7.36 -12.72
CA ILE A 188 -4.88 6.70 -11.70
C ILE A 188 -4.60 5.27 -12.14
N HIS A 189 -3.32 4.90 -12.17
CA HIS A 189 -2.90 3.52 -12.34
C HIS A 189 -2.74 2.86 -10.96
N THR A 190 -3.27 1.65 -10.78
CA THR A 190 -3.26 0.91 -9.50
C THR A 190 -1.87 0.60 -8.96
N ASN A 191 -0.84 0.74 -9.80
CA ASN A 191 0.55 0.35 -9.49
C ASN A 191 1.45 1.56 -9.21
N GLU A 192 0.86 2.74 -8.99
CA GLU A 192 1.61 3.96 -8.66
C GLU A 192 1.51 4.21 -7.15
N THR A 193 2.62 4.03 -6.41
CA THR A 193 2.67 4.11 -4.94
C THR A 193 3.98 4.76 -4.46
N GLY A 194 3.95 5.59 -3.41
CA GLY A 194 5.15 6.20 -2.79
C GLY A 194 5.11 7.74 -2.80
N GLU A 195 6.02 8.42 -2.12
CA GLU A 195 5.98 9.88 -1.91
C GLU A 195 6.08 10.66 -3.23
N GLY A 196 7.01 10.25 -4.10
CA GLY A 196 7.23 10.87 -5.41
C GLY A 196 6.05 10.74 -6.38
N TYR A 197 5.07 9.89 -6.08
CA TYR A 197 3.80 9.82 -6.79
C TYR A 197 3.11 11.19 -6.89
N TYR A 198 3.00 11.88 -5.75
CA TYR A 198 2.23 13.12 -5.66
C TYR A 198 2.97 14.31 -6.26
N GLU A 199 4.31 14.27 -6.32
CA GLU A 199 5.11 15.29 -7.00
C GLU A 199 4.82 15.38 -8.50
N HIS A 200 4.34 14.28 -9.10
CA HIS A 200 4.10 14.23 -10.54
C HIS A 200 2.63 14.38 -10.93
N THR A 201 1.72 14.60 -9.98
CA THR A 201 0.28 14.50 -10.22
C THR A 201 -0.43 15.76 -9.77
N PRO A 202 -1.54 16.14 -10.45
CA PRO A 202 -2.27 17.33 -10.04
C PRO A 202 -2.97 17.04 -8.71
N TYR A 203 -2.71 17.89 -7.71
CA TYR A 203 -3.35 17.77 -6.41
C TYR A 203 -3.65 19.13 -5.80
N ILE A 204 -4.56 19.12 -4.83
CA ILE A 204 -4.82 20.21 -3.89
C ILE A 204 -4.74 19.65 -2.47
N ALA A 205 -4.12 20.39 -1.56
CA ALA A 205 -4.13 20.10 -0.14
C ALA A 205 -4.43 21.37 0.67
N ILE A 206 -5.43 21.33 1.56
CA ILE A 206 -5.78 22.42 2.46
C ILE A 206 -5.59 21.97 3.91
N ILE A 207 -4.65 22.60 4.62
CA ILE A 207 -4.32 22.23 6.01
C ILE A 207 -5.29 22.92 6.97
N ILE A 208 -6.30 22.18 7.42
CA ILE A 208 -7.32 22.66 8.37
C ILE A 208 -6.74 22.71 9.79
N ARG A 209 -6.02 21.65 10.16
CA ARG A 209 -5.29 21.47 11.43
C ARG A 209 -3.99 20.74 11.14
N ASP A 210 -2.88 21.24 11.67
CA ASP A 210 -1.57 20.61 11.48
C ASP A 210 -1.56 19.17 12.04
N PRO A 211 -1.34 18.13 11.20
CA PRO A 211 -1.44 16.75 11.65
C PRO A 211 -0.45 16.37 12.74
N PHE A 212 0.79 16.86 12.65
CA PHE A 212 1.84 16.56 13.64
C PHE A 212 1.49 17.16 15.01
N LYS A 213 1.09 18.44 15.05
CA LYS A 213 0.66 19.12 16.27
C LYS A 213 -0.58 18.47 16.85
N TYR A 214 -1.56 18.11 16.01
CA TYR A 214 -2.77 17.42 16.46
C TYR A 214 -2.42 16.10 17.13
N MET A 215 -1.65 15.23 16.47
CA MET A 215 -1.29 13.92 17.02
C MET A 215 -0.45 14.04 18.29
N LYS A 216 0.50 14.99 18.35
CA LYS A 216 1.29 15.26 19.58
C LYS A 216 0.39 15.68 20.75
N GLY A 217 -0.59 16.55 20.51
CA GLY A 217 -1.58 16.94 21.51
C GLY A 217 -2.47 15.78 21.95
N TYR A 218 -3.02 15.04 20.99
CA TYR A 218 -3.89 13.90 21.26
C TYR A 218 -3.20 12.81 22.09
N LEU A 219 -1.99 12.39 21.70
CA LEU A 219 -1.22 11.39 22.44
C LEU A 219 -0.82 11.84 23.84
N SER A 220 -0.64 13.14 24.06
CA SER A 220 -0.34 13.70 25.38
C SER A 220 -1.58 13.79 26.27
N SER A 221 -2.78 13.75 25.67
CA SER A 221 -4.06 13.80 26.37
C SER A 221 -4.64 12.42 26.73
N LEU A 222 -3.98 11.33 26.32
CA LEU A 222 -4.45 9.97 26.62
C LEU A 222 -4.44 9.73 28.13
N ASP A 223 -5.54 9.18 28.65
CA ASP A 223 -5.63 8.73 30.03
C ASP A 223 -4.78 7.47 30.24
N ASN A 224 -4.10 7.38 31.38
CA ASN A 224 -3.30 6.23 31.78
C ASN A 224 -3.93 5.47 32.95
N SER A 225 -5.06 5.94 33.49
CA SER A 225 -5.70 5.39 34.68
C SER A 225 -6.08 3.91 34.56
N ASN A 226 -6.42 3.45 33.35
CA ASN A 226 -6.83 2.07 33.07
C ASN A 226 -5.68 1.15 32.58
N PHE A 227 -4.42 1.62 32.63
CA PHE A 227 -3.28 0.84 32.13
C PHE A 227 -3.19 -0.57 32.72
N ASP A 228 -3.33 -0.71 34.05
CA ASP A 228 -3.25 -2.00 34.73
C ASP A 228 -4.37 -2.95 34.33
N ASN A 229 -5.57 -2.44 34.07
CA ASN A 229 -6.70 -3.25 33.58
C ASN A 229 -6.44 -3.75 32.17
N VAL A 230 -5.96 -2.89 31.28
CA VAL A 230 -5.70 -3.24 29.87
C VAL A 230 -4.62 -4.33 29.77
N ILE A 231 -3.50 -4.19 30.49
CA ILE A 231 -2.44 -5.22 30.47
C ILE A 231 -2.89 -6.55 31.08
N LYS A 232 -3.81 -6.53 32.06
CA LYS A 232 -4.40 -7.73 32.65
C LYS A 232 -5.35 -8.43 31.68
N LEU A 233 -6.18 -7.68 30.95
CA LEU A 233 -7.05 -8.24 29.89
C LEU A 233 -6.23 -8.91 28.78
N MET A 234 -5.07 -8.37 28.47
CA MET A 234 -4.13 -8.92 27.49
C MET A 234 -3.29 -10.10 28.05
N GLY A 235 -3.27 -10.33 29.37
CA GLY A 235 -2.45 -11.36 30.02
C GLY A 235 -0.94 -11.09 29.96
N VAL A 236 -0.54 -9.81 30.01
CA VAL A 236 0.86 -9.36 29.89
C VAL A 236 1.33 -8.55 31.10
N GLU A 237 0.59 -8.57 32.20
CA GLU A 237 0.86 -7.76 33.40
C GLU A 237 2.25 -8.01 34.00
N ASN A 238 2.71 -9.27 33.98
CA ASN A 238 3.99 -9.69 34.56
C ASN A 238 5.17 -9.60 33.57
N LEU A 239 4.95 -9.14 32.34
CA LEU A 239 6.00 -9.05 31.32
C LEU A 239 6.69 -7.69 31.35
N SER A 240 7.98 -7.66 31.00
CA SER A 240 8.77 -6.42 30.88
C SER A 240 9.71 -6.47 29.67
N GLY A 241 10.29 -5.31 29.33
CA GLY A 241 11.28 -5.19 28.26
C GLY A 241 10.78 -5.72 26.91
N LYS A 242 11.66 -6.46 26.22
CA LYS A 242 11.35 -7.05 24.91
C LYS A 242 10.21 -8.07 24.95
N ARG A 243 10.04 -8.82 26.06
CA ARG A 243 8.95 -9.80 26.18
C ARG A 243 7.60 -9.10 26.17
N PHE A 244 7.45 -8.04 26.96
CA PHE A 244 6.24 -7.21 26.92
C PHE A 244 6.01 -6.62 25.53
N MET A 245 7.04 -6.02 24.94
CA MET A 245 6.96 -5.43 23.60
C MET A 245 6.45 -6.41 22.55
N TYR A 246 7.06 -7.60 22.44
CA TYR A 246 6.62 -8.60 21.46
C TYR A 246 5.23 -9.14 21.73
N SER A 247 4.84 -9.32 23.00
CA SER A 247 3.48 -9.74 23.33
C SER A 247 2.43 -8.69 22.97
N VAL A 248 2.74 -7.40 23.12
CA VAL A 248 1.86 -6.31 22.66
C VAL A 248 1.69 -6.35 21.14
N PHE A 249 2.78 -6.43 20.38
CA PHE A 249 2.70 -6.51 18.92
C PHE A 249 1.97 -7.78 18.45
N ASP A 250 2.26 -8.93 19.07
CA ASP A 250 1.60 -10.20 18.76
C ASP A 250 0.09 -10.13 19.03
N PHE A 251 -0.32 -9.53 20.15
CA PHE A 251 -1.72 -9.33 20.45
C PHE A 251 -2.41 -8.45 19.41
N VAL A 252 -1.82 -7.30 19.07
CA VAL A 252 -2.45 -6.35 18.14
C VAL A 252 -2.50 -6.90 16.71
N GLU A 253 -1.55 -7.73 16.30
CA GLU A 253 -1.54 -8.34 14.98
C GLU A 253 -2.48 -9.56 14.89
N ASN A 254 -2.43 -10.44 15.90
CA ASN A 254 -3.07 -11.76 15.82
C ASN A 254 -4.38 -11.88 16.62
N ARG A 255 -4.70 -10.94 17.51
CA ARG A 255 -5.92 -10.97 18.35
C ARG A 255 -6.89 -9.83 18.06
N LEU A 256 -6.44 -8.77 17.38
CA LEU A 256 -7.31 -7.67 16.98
C LEU A 256 -7.52 -7.70 15.46
N ASN A 257 -8.74 -8.00 15.01
CA ASN A 257 -9.10 -7.83 13.61
C ASN A 257 -9.00 -6.34 13.21
N THR A 258 -8.39 -6.07 12.06
CA THR A 258 -8.25 -4.69 11.57
C THR A 258 -9.53 -4.24 10.87
N ILE A 259 -10.15 -3.17 11.37
CA ILE A 259 -11.28 -2.51 10.70
C ILE A 259 -10.74 -1.36 9.84
N PRO A 260 -10.88 -1.41 8.50
CA PRO A 260 -10.19 -0.48 7.60
C PRO A 260 -10.91 0.88 7.48
N LEU A 261 -11.20 1.53 8.61
CA LEU A 261 -11.71 2.88 8.66
C LEU A 261 -10.58 3.91 8.61
N SER A 262 -10.84 5.04 7.98
CA SER A 262 -9.90 6.16 7.94
C SER A 262 -9.88 6.92 9.27
N GLY A 263 -8.84 7.71 9.51
CA GLY A 263 -8.81 8.63 10.65
C GLY A 263 -9.94 9.66 10.58
N THR A 264 -10.28 10.15 9.38
CA THR A 264 -11.37 11.12 9.17
C THR A 264 -12.72 10.59 9.62
N THR A 265 -13.07 9.34 9.29
CA THR A 265 -14.33 8.70 9.71
C THR A 265 -14.44 8.52 11.23
N GLN A 266 -13.32 8.64 11.95
CA GLN A 266 -13.21 8.49 13.41
C GLN A 266 -12.85 9.81 14.12
N ASN A 267 -12.81 10.93 13.39
CA ASN A 267 -12.31 12.21 13.91
C ASN A 267 -10.92 12.10 14.57
N TYR A 268 -10.09 11.16 14.11
CA TYR A 268 -8.77 10.85 14.65
C TYR A 268 -8.79 10.67 16.18
N LYS A 269 -9.73 9.85 16.66
CA LYS A 269 -9.86 9.43 18.06
C LYS A 269 -10.00 7.92 18.17
N CYS A 270 -9.69 7.39 19.36
CA CYS A 270 -9.85 5.99 19.71
C CYS A 270 -11.08 5.81 20.60
N ARG A 271 -11.67 4.61 20.56
CA ARG A 271 -12.49 4.10 21.67
C ARG A 271 -11.64 3.94 22.93
N ASP A 272 -12.29 3.61 24.05
CA ASP A 272 -11.58 3.24 25.27
C ASP A 272 -10.68 2.01 25.03
N PHE A 273 -9.49 1.98 25.63
CA PHE A 273 -8.54 0.91 25.38
C PHE A 273 -8.99 -0.45 25.95
N GLU A 274 -9.77 -0.48 27.03
CA GLU A 274 -10.37 -1.73 27.50
C GLU A 274 -11.42 -2.24 26.52
N GLU A 275 -12.24 -1.35 25.96
CA GLU A 275 -13.23 -1.71 24.93
C GLU A 275 -12.55 -2.28 23.69
N ILE A 276 -11.48 -1.64 23.21
CA ILE A 276 -10.68 -2.13 22.08
C ILE A 276 -10.16 -3.54 22.34
N VAL A 277 -9.54 -3.78 23.51
CA VAL A 277 -9.01 -5.11 23.86
C VAL A 277 -10.12 -6.16 24.02
N LYS A 278 -11.25 -5.81 24.64
CA LYS A 278 -12.39 -6.74 24.84
C LYS A 278 -13.11 -7.09 23.54
N SER A 279 -13.21 -6.14 22.62
CA SER A 279 -13.96 -6.28 21.36
C SER A 279 -13.30 -7.23 20.36
N GLY A 280 -11.97 -7.41 20.43
CA GLY A 280 -11.24 -8.27 19.49
C GLY A 280 -11.04 -7.63 18.10
N TYR A 281 -11.29 -6.34 17.96
CA TYR A 281 -11.03 -5.59 16.73
C TYR A 281 -10.63 -4.13 17.00
N ALA A 282 -9.87 -3.55 16.08
CA ALA A 282 -9.38 -2.19 16.17
C ALA A 282 -9.21 -1.59 14.78
N THR A 283 -9.37 -0.27 14.66
CA THR A 283 -9.12 0.41 13.39
C THR A 283 -7.63 0.59 13.12
N ASN A 284 -7.28 0.94 11.87
CA ASN A 284 -5.92 1.35 11.50
C ASN A 284 -5.39 2.54 12.33
N PHE A 285 -6.29 3.36 12.89
CA PHE A 285 -5.90 4.47 13.76
C PHE A 285 -5.68 3.99 15.20
N GLU A 286 -6.56 3.12 15.72
CA GLU A 286 -6.52 2.65 17.11
C GLU A 286 -5.30 1.78 17.41
N LYS A 287 -4.94 0.85 16.51
CA LYS A 287 -3.81 -0.07 16.71
C LYS A 287 -2.49 0.64 17.06
N PRO A 288 -1.97 1.57 16.24
CA PRO A 288 -0.72 2.27 16.56
C PRO A 288 -0.80 3.10 17.83
N VAL A 289 -1.96 3.72 18.10
CA VAL A 289 -2.16 4.53 19.32
C VAL A 289 -2.12 3.64 20.56
N LEU A 290 -2.82 2.51 20.55
CA LEU A 290 -2.82 1.52 21.64
C LEU A 290 -1.41 0.98 21.88
N VAL A 291 -0.68 0.58 20.82
CA VAL A 291 0.69 0.08 20.94
C VAL A 291 1.61 1.14 21.53
N TYR A 292 1.59 2.36 21.01
CA TYR A 292 2.41 3.45 21.54
C TYR A 292 2.13 3.70 23.02
N TRP A 293 0.84 3.77 23.39
CA TRP A 293 0.41 4.00 24.75
C TRP A 293 0.84 2.87 25.70
N LEU A 294 0.68 1.60 25.30
CA LEU A 294 1.09 0.43 26.09
C LEU A 294 2.61 0.41 26.33
N LEU A 295 3.39 0.60 25.27
CA LEU A 295 4.86 0.57 25.35
C LEU A 295 5.39 1.73 26.20
N LYS A 296 4.85 2.95 26.00
CA LYS A 296 5.25 4.14 26.75
C LYS A 296 4.95 3.98 28.25
N ASN A 297 3.75 3.53 28.61
CA ASN A 297 3.36 3.36 30.03
C ASN A 297 4.11 2.21 30.73
N ARG A 298 4.65 1.24 29.98
CA ARG A 298 5.57 0.23 30.53
C ARG A 298 7.01 0.75 30.71
N GLY A 299 7.28 2.02 30.40
CA GLY A 299 8.60 2.62 30.51
C GLY A 299 9.55 2.28 29.36
N LEU A 300 9.01 1.82 28.21
CA LEU A 300 9.78 1.74 26.97
C LEU A 300 9.77 3.11 26.28
N ASN A 301 10.66 3.29 25.31
CA ASN A 301 10.81 4.56 24.56
C ASN A 301 10.33 4.41 23.11
N PRO A 302 9.04 4.17 22.85
CA PRO A 302 8.51 4.13 21.49
C PRO A 302 8.45 5.56 20.91
N GLU A 303 8.65 5.66 19.61
CA GLU A 303 8.44 6.87 18.82
C GLU A 303 7.16 6.68 17.98
N PHE A 304 6.20 7.60 18.10
CA PHE A 304 4.98 7.56 17.28
C PHE A 304 5.25 8.17 15.92
N LEU A 305 4.80 7.47 14.87
CA LEU A 305 5.07 7.83 13.49
C LEU A 305 3.79 8.08 12.72
N ILE A 306 3.87 9.04 11.80
CA ILE A 306 2.83 9.35 10.82
C ILE A 306 3.41 9.11 9.43
N SER A 307 2.65 8.45 8.56
CA SER A 307 3.03 8.21 7.18
C SER A 307 2.09 8.93 6.21
N GLY A 308 2.69 9.51 5.18
CA GLY A 308 1.99 10.23 4.12
C GLY A 308 2.94 11.12 3.32
N PHE A 309 2.35 11.91 2.44
CA PHE A 309 3.03 12.84 1.56
C PHE A 309 3.38 14.11 2.32
N VAL A 310 4.68 14.41 2.45
CA VAL A 310 5.15 15.64 3.06
C VAL A 310 5.73 16.56 2.01
N PHE A 311 5.22 17.79 1.95
CA PHE A 311 5.78 18.85 1.12
C PHE A 311 6.22 20.00 2.05
N GLU A 312 7.46 20.46 1.93
CA GLU A 312 8.02 21.54 2.75
C GLU A 312 7.78 21.35 4.26
N LYS A 313 8.03 20.13 4.78
CA LYS A 313 7.79 19.73 6.18
C LYS A 313 6.33 19.77 6.64
N THR A 314 5.38 19.93 5.72
CA THR A 314 3.94 19.90 5.99
C THR A 314 3.35 18.59 5.47
N LEU A 315 2.67 17.85 6.34
CA LEU A 315 2.01 16.60 5.96
C LEU A 315 0.71 16.93 5.24
N LEU A 316 0.66 16.63 3.94
CA LEU A 316 -0.47 16.94 3.06
C LEU A 316 -1.52 15.83 3.04
N ASN A 317 -1.21 14.60 3.49
CA ASN A 317 -2.19 13.57 3.76
C ASN A 317 -1.73 12.64 4.90
N VAL A 318 -2.68 12.06 5.62
CA VAL A 318 -2.40 11.01 6.61
C VAL A 318 -2.84 9.69 6.00
N GLN A 319 -1.89 8.85 5.60
CA GLN A 319 -2.18 7.56 4.96
C GLN A 319 -2.12 6.39 5.92
N ASP A 320 -1.15 6.43 6.82
CA ASP A 320 -0.90 5.39 7.79
C ASP A 320 -0.21 5.93 9.04
N LEU A 321 -0.15 5.11 10.07
CA LEU A 321 0.46 5.40 11.36
C LEU A 321 1.33 4.21 11.78
N GLY A 322 2.34 4.49 12.59
CA GLY A 322 3.32 3.47 12.98
C GLY A 322 3.93 3.75 14.34
N VAL A 323 4.65 2.76 14.84
CA VAL A 323 5.45 2.90 16.06
C VAL A 323 6.86 2.43 15.77
N LYS A 324 7.86 3.25 16.12
CA LYS A 324 9.26 2.85 16.06
C LYS A 324 9.79 2.55 17.44
N ILE A 325 10.42 1.39 17.59
CA ILE A 325 11.06 0.96 18.84
C ILE A 325 12.27 0.08 18.51
N ASP A 326 13.36 0.22 19.25
CA ASP A 326 14.66 -0.43 18.98
C ASP A 326 15.20 -0.21 17.56
N GLY A 327 14.80 0.89 16.92
CA GLY A 327 15.16 1.24 15.54
C GLY A 327 14.36 0.51 14.46
N ILE A 328 13.35 -0.29 14.82
CA ILE A 328 12.45 -0.99 13.89
C ILE A 328 11.14 -0.21 13.82
N ILE A 329 10.68 0.09 12.60
CA ILE A 329 9.35 0.66 12.35
C ILE A 329 8.34 -0.48 12.28
N TRP A 330 7.27 -0.38 13.07
CA TRP A 330 6.11 -1.26 13.02
C TRP A 330 4.96 -0.49 12.36
N PRO A 331 4.73 -0.69 11.05
CA PRO A 331 3.60 -0.10 10.34
C PRO A 331 2.33 -0.91 10.61
N PHE A 332 1.18 -0.26 10.68
CA PHE A 332 -0.11 -0.94 10.88
C PHE A 332 -0.92 -1.07 9.58
N ARG A 333 -0.41 -0.50 8.48
CA ARG A 333 -0.82 -0.79 7.10
C ARG A 333 0.45 -0.96 6.24
N ARG A 334 0.43 -1.88 5.27
CA ARG A 334 1.52 -1.97 4.28
C ARG A 334 1.38 -0.84 3.25
N GLY A 335 1.78 0.38 3.64
CA GLY A 335 1.89 1.53 2.75
C GLY A 335 3.31 1.71 2.21
N ALA A 336 3.44 2.20 0.98
CA ALA A 336 4.73 2.59 0.39
C ALA A 336 5.18 4.02 0.79
N MET A 337 4.39 4.72 1.60
CA MET A 337 4.68 6.09 2.01
C MET A 337 5.70 6.14 3.14
N PRO A 338 6.60 7.12 3.15
CA PRO A 338 7.59 7.27 4.19
C PRO A 338 6.95 7.66 5.51
N PHE A 339 7.62 7.27 6.60
CA PHE A 339 7.23 7.63 7.96
C PHE A 339 7.99 8.87 8.43
N TYR A 340 7.29 9.67 9.23
CA TYR A 340 7.79 10.85 9.88
C TYR A 340 7.50 10.77 11.37
N ASN A 341 8.44 11.18 12.21
CA ASN A 341 8.15 11.37 13.62
C ASN A 341 7.36 12.66 13.88
N LEU A 342 6.92 12.85 15.12
CA LEU A 342 6.12 14.02 15.51
C LEU A 342 6.89 15.35 15.48
N ASP A 343 8.22 15.31 15.34
CA ASP A 343 9.07 16.47 15.12
C ASP A 343 9.39 16.68 13.62
N ARG A 344 8.60 16.05 12.74
CA ARG A 344 8.61 16.19 11.27
C ARG A 344 9.88 15.66 10.59
N GLN A 345 10.63 14.80 11.26
CA GLN A 345 11.81 14.18 10.68
C GLN A 345 11.41 12.89 9.99
N LYS A 346 11.81 12.72 8.73
CA LYS A 346 11.68 11.46 7.99
C LYS A 346 12.48 10.40 8.73
N VAL A 347 11.82 9.32 9.13
CA VAL A 347 12.44 8.22 9.85
C VAL A 347 12.49 6.98 8.98
N PHE A 348 13.56 6.21 9.18
CA PHE A 348 13.74 4.93 8.52
C PHE A 348 13.81 3.83 9.56
N SER A 349 13.31 2.65 9.17
CA SER A 349 13.60 1.41 9.88
C SER A 349 15.10 1.10 9.71
N LYS A 350 15.67 0.36 10.65
CA LYS A 350 16.97 -0.29 10.44
C LYS A 350 16.92 -1.11 9.15
N THR A 351 18.07 -1.31 8.52
CA THR A 351 18.22 -2.14 7.31
C THR A 351 17.36 -3.40 7.40
N LEU A 352 16.50 -3.64 6.41
CA LEU A 352 15.76 -4.87 6.33
C LEU A 352 16.75 -5.99 6.05
N LYS A 353 16.94 -6.89 7.01
CA LYS A 353 17.93 -7.96 6.98
C LYS A 353 17.22 -9.28 7.15
N ALA A 354 17.37 -10.15 6.17
CA ALA A 354 16.94 -11.53 6.31
C ALA A 354 17.93 -12.50 5.67
N LYS A 355 18.09 -13.63 6.36
CA LYS A 355 18.94 -14.72 5.97
C LYS A 355 18.12 -16.00 5.92
N LEU A 356 18.11 -16.63 4.76
CA LEU A 356 17.61 -17.99 4.59
C LEU A 356 18.80 -18.93 4.41
N SER A 357 18.79 -20.04 5.12
CA SER A 357 19.76 -21.12 4.94
C SER A 357 19.00 -22.43 4.74
N VAL A 358 19.26 -23.13 3.65
CA VAL A 358 18.64 -24.41 3.31
C VAL A 358 19.74 -25.45 3.19
N ASN A 359 19.64 -26.54 3.95
CA ASN A 359 20.51 -27.71 3.86
C ASN A 359 19.66 -28.89 3.42
N ALA A 360 19.95 -29.45 2.25
CA ALA A 360 19.19 -30.56 1.67
C ALA A 360 20.13 -31.65 1.14
N GLU A 361 19.63 -32.87 1.16
CA GLU A 361 20.29 -34.05 0.58
C GLU A 361 19.38 -34.62 -0.51
N GLN A 362 19.97 -35.04 -1.63
CA GLN A 362 19.30 -35.68 -2.75
C GLN A 362 19.63 -37.17 -2.79
N ASP A 363 18.59 -37.99 -2.88
CA ASP A 363 18.64 -39.43 -3.10
C ASP A 363 17.88 -39.83 -4.38
N ASP A 364 17.65 -41.13 -4.57
CA ASP A 364 16.93 -41.68 -5.72
C ASP A 364 15.43 -41.33 -5.73
N ASN A 365 14.87 -40.86 -4.60
CA ASN A 365 13.46 -40.55 -4.41
C ASN A 365 13.16 -39.04 -4.45
N GLY A 366 14.17 -38.17 -4.33
CA GLY A 366 14.03 -36.72 -4.39
C GLY A 366 15.08 -36.00 -3.55
N PHE A 367 14.79 -34.75 -3.15
CA PHE A 367 15.56 -34.06 -2.12
C PHE A 367 14.71 -33.89 -0.86
N SER A 368 15.38 -33.93 0.29
CA SER A 368 14.79 -33.56 1.57
C SER A 368 15.80 -32.79 2.42
N GLY A 369 15.33 -31.93 3.31
CA GLY A 369 16.24 -31.08 4.06
C GLY A 369 15.59 -30.25 5.15
N LYS A 370 16.44 -29.48 5.82
CA LYS A 370 16.05 -28.50 6.82
C LYS A 370 16.36 -27.11 6.31
N TYR A 371 15.53 -26.16 6.70
CA TYR A 371 15.85 -24.76 6.51
C TYR A 371 15.80 -24.00 7.84
N TYR A 372 16.54 -22.91 7.84
CA TYR A 372 16.64 -21.95 8.91
C TYR A 372 16.41 -20.56 8.32
N PHE A 373 15.49 -19.82 8.89
CA PHE A 373 15.20 -18.44 8.54
C PHE A 373 15.44 -17.54 9.75
N GLU A 374 16.14 -16.44 9.52
CA GLU A 374 16.34 -15.36 10.47
C GLU A 374 16.05 -14.05 9.75
N GLY A 375 15.08 -13.27 10.22
CA GLY A 375 14.75 -11.98 9.59
C GLY A 375 14.16 -11.00 10.59
N ASN A 376 14.45 -9.71 10.43
CA ASN A 376 13.99 -8.67 11.36
C ASN A 376 12.50 -8.31 11.24
N GLU A 377 11.79 -8.91 10.29
CA GLU A 377 10.33 -8.81 10.14
C GLU A 377 9.74 -10.19 9.79
N SER A 378 8.44 -10.37 10.03
CA SER A 378 7.68 -11.53 9.55
C SER A 378 7.46 -11.41 8.03
N ILE A 379 8.50 -11.72 7.28
CA ILE A 379 8.47 -11.74 5.82
C ILE A 379 7.70 -12.99 5.37
N ASN A 380 6.70 -12.79 4.52
CA ASN A 380 6.03 -13.90 3.85
C ASN A 380 7.01 -14.54 2.86
N PHE A 381 7.51 -15.72 3.20
CA PHE A 381 8.37 -16.47 2.29
C PHE A 381 7.64 -17.68 1.73
N ALA A 382 7.67 -17.79 0.41
CA ALA A 382 7.36 -19.01 -0.30
C ALA A 382 8.67 -19.59 -0.81
N LEU A 383 8.96 -20.84 -0.46
CA LEU A 383 10.07 -21.60 -1.04
C LEU A 383 9.63 -22.05 -2.44
N SER A 384 9.56 -21.14 -3.41
CA SER A 384 9.08 -21.49 -4.75
C SER A 384 10.06 -22.44 -5.45
N GLY A 385 9.77 -23.74 -5.44
CA GLY A 385 10.64 -24.78 -6.01
C GLY A 385 11.01 -25.88 -5.03
N LEU A 386 10.77 -25.69 -3.72
CA LEU A 386 10.84 -26.74 -2.71
C LEU A 386 9.47 -26.82 -2.01
N ASN A 387 8.89 -28.01 -1.90
CA ASN A 387 7.65 -28.16 -1.15
C ASN A 387 7.99 -27.96 0.33
N LYS A 388 7.43 -26.89 0.92
CA LYS A 388 7.51 -26.68 2.37
C LYS A 388 6.63 -27.75 3.02
N LYS A 389 7.23 -28.59 3.85
CA LYS A 389 6.52 -29.68 4.53
C LYS A 389 5.99 -29.24 5.89
N SER A 390 6.80 -28.51 6.66
CA SER A 390 6.43 -28.01 7.98
C SER A 390 7.32 -26.83 8.39
N ASP A 391 6.86 -26.04 9.35
CA ASP A 391 7.68 -25.05 10.04
C ASP A 391 7.27 -24.84 11.49
N ARG A 392 8.22 -24.32 12.26
CA ARG A 392 8.02 -23.88 13.64
C ARG A 392 8.81 -22.61 13.87
N ILE A 393 8.19 -21.67 14.59
CA ILE A 393 8.90 -20.51 15.13
C ILE A 393 9.68 -21.01 16.35
N VAL A 394 11.00 -20.85 16.33
CA VAL A 394 11.88 -21.40 17.37
C VAL A 394 12.26 -20.32 18.37
N GLU A 395 12.48 -19.08 17.92
CA GLU A 395 12.80 -17.98 18.82
C GLU A 395 12.52 -16.62 18.17
N LYS A 396 12.31 -15.58 19.00
CA LYS A 396 12.35 -14.17 18.56
C LYS A 396 13.46 -13.46 19.34
N THR A 397 14.63 -13.27 18.74
CA THR A 397 15.80 -12.66 19.39
C THR A 397 16.16 -11.33 18.74
N ASN A 398 16.37 -10.29 19.54
CA ASN A 398 16.93 -9.01 19.07
C ASN A 398 16.26 -8.38 17.83
N GLY A 399 14.94 -8.53 17.71
CA GLY A 399 14.18 -8.02 16.56
C GLY A 399 14.07 -9.00 15.41
N PHE A 400 14.74 -10.15 15.46
CA PHE A 400 14.69 -11.19 14.44
C PHE A 400 13.71 -12.31 14.80
N VAL A 401 12.90 -12.72 13.84
CA VAL A 401 12.09 -13.93 13.89
C VAL A 401 12.95 -15.08 13.37
N VAL A 402 13.14 -16.10 14.21
CA VAL A 402 13.85 -17.32 13.88
C VAL A 402 12.85 -18.44 13.63
N LYS A 403 12.87 -19.02 12.43
CA LYS A 403 12.05 -20.18 12.05
C LYS A 403 12.92 -21.31 11.58
N GLU A 404 12.51 -22.52 11.94
CA GLU A 404 13.07 -23.75 11.42
C GLU A 404 11.96 -24.57 10.77
N GLY A 405 12.30 -25.35 9.76
CA GLY A 405 11.34 -26.28 9.17
C GLY A 405 11.97 -27.28 8.23
N GLU A 406 11.09 -28.07 7.61
CA GLU A 406 11.47 -29.12 6.66
C GLU A 406 11.05 -28.76 5.24
N VAL A 407 11.89 -29.17 4.29
CA VAL A 407 11.64 -29.09 2.85
C VAL A 407 11.75 -30.46 2.23
N ASP A 408 10.90 -30.74 1.26
CA ASP A 408 11.00 -31.91 0.38
C ASP A 408 10.65 -31.54 -1.06
N GLY A 409 10.97 -32.43 -1.99
CA GLY A 409 10.53 -32.30 -3.37
C GLY A 409 11.20 -33.28 -4.31
N LYS A 410 10.69 -33.34 -5.54
CA LYS A 410 11.15 -34.26 -6.57
C LYS A 410 11.93 -33.50 -7.63
N ILE A 411 13.20 -33.84 -7.81
CA ILE A 411 14.03 -33.33 -8.91
C ILE A 411 13.96 -34.35 -10.02
N GLU A 412 13.41 -33.98 -11.17
CA GLU A 412 13.46 -34.80 -12.39
C GLU A 412 14.82 -34.58 -13.09
N ASP A 413 15.04 -33.39 -13.64
CA ASP A 413 16.24 -33.03 -14.41
C ASP A 413 16.82 -31.65 -14.04
N LYS A 414 16.17 -30.91 -13.13
CA LYS A 414 16.52 -29.53 -12.80
C LYS A 414 16.24 -29.15 -11.35
N ILE A 415 17.08 -28.28 -10.80
CA ILE A 415 16.88 -27.64 -9.50
C ILE A 415 16.40 -26.21 -9.74
N LYS A 416 15.23 -25.86 -9.19
CA LYS A 416 14.70 -24.48 -9.21
C LYS A 416 14.86 -23.83 -7.85
N PHE A 417 15.68 -22.78 -7.75
CA PHE A 417 15.79 -21.99 -6.53
C PHE A 417 14.57 -21.08 -6.32
N SER A 418 14.31 -20.75 -5.06
CA SER A 418 13.17 -19.92 -4.67
C SER A 418 13.25 -18.50 -5.25
N LYS A 419 12.11 -17.83 -5.42
CA LYS A 419 12.01 -16.39 -5.67
C LYS A 419 11.73 -15.64 -4.35
N TRP A 420 12.13 -16.21 -3.21
CA TRP A 420 11.86 -15.65 -1.89
C TRP A 420 12.30 -14.19 -1.78
N ILE A 421 13.55 -13.90 -2.15
CA ILE A 421 14.10 -12.53 -2.10
C ILE A 421 13.16 -11.55 -2.81
N LEU A 422 12.67 -11.89 -4.01
CA LEU A 422 11.79 -11.02 -4.79
C LEU A 422 10.41 -10.85 -4.16
N ASN A 423 9.82 -11.93 -3.65
CA ASN A 423 8.54 -11.89 -2.95
C ASN A 423 8.62 -11.14 -1.60
N SER A 424 9.83 -10.90 -1.12
CA SER A 424 10.12 -10.21 0.14
C SER A 424 10.42 -8.72 -0.04
N LEU A 425 10.55 -8.27 -1.29
CA LEU A 425 10.71 -6.84 -1.57
C LEU A 425 9.39 -6.10 -1.30
N PRO A 426 9.44 -4.81 -0.91
CA PRO A 426 8.25 -3.97 -0.74
C PRO A 426 7.58 -3.59 -2.07
N VAL A 427 7.83 -4.37 -3.13
CA VAL A 427 7.28 -4.20 -4.48
C VAL A 427 6.88 -5.56 -5.02
N ASP A 428 5.71 -5.65 -5.64
CA ASP A 428 5.33 -6.88 -6.32
C ASP A 428 6.12 -7.00 -7.62
N PHE A 429 7.06 -7.94 -7.64
CA PHE A 429 7.92 -8.16 -8.79
C PHE A 429 7.14 -8.64 -10.03
N ASN A 430 6.02 -9.35 -9.86
CA ASN A 430 5.22 -9.83 -11.00
C ASN A 430 4.61 -8.66 -11.77
N TYR A 431 4.33 -7.55 -11.09
CA TYR A 431 3.82 -6.34 -11.72
C TYR A 431 4.91 -5.31 -12.02
N PHE A 432 6.19 -5.60 -11.73
CA PHE A 432 7.30 -4.65 -11.77
C PHE A 432 7.46 -3.93 -13.12
N VAL A 433 7.09 -4.60 -14.22
CA VAL A 433 7.13 -4.04 -15.59
C VAL A 433 6.09 -2.92 -15.77
N TYR A 434 4.98 -2.96 -15.03
CA TYR A 434 3.89 -2.00 -15.10
C TYR A 434 4.07 -0.80 -14.15
N TYR A 435 5.11 -0.79 -13.31
CA TYR A 435 5.42 0.37 -12.48
C TYR A 435 6.09 1.45 -13.33
N ASN A 436 5.62 2.68 -13.15
CA ASN A 436 6.26 3.88 -13.72
C ASN A 436 7.45 4.34 -12.87
N PHE A 437 7.40 4.08 -11.56
CA PHE A 437 8.45 4.37 -10.59
C PHE A 437 8.34 3.42 -9.39
N VAL A 438 9.41 3.33 -8.61
CA VAL A 438 9.52 2.51 -7.38
C VAL A 438 10.29 3.28 -6.33
N GLU A 439 9.77 3.35 -5.10
CA GLU A 439 10.49 3.87 -3.94
C GLU A 439 11.00 2.73 -3.06
N ILE A 440 12.31 2.68 -2.84
CA ILE A 440 12.93 1.85 -1.80
C ILE A 440 13.18 2.76 -0.61
N ALA A 441 12.34 2.65 0.42
CA ALA A 441 12.37 3.58 1.55
C ALA A 441 13.62 3.41 2.43
N TYR A 442 14.21 2.22 2.51
CA TYR A 442 15.34 1.91 3.41
C TYR A 442 16.26 0.88 2.76
N PRO A 443 17.52 0.73 3.23
CA PRO A 443 18.43 -0.24 2.63
C PRO A 443 17.91 -1.66 2.91
N ILE A 444 17.96 -2.51 1.89
CA ILE A 444 17.51 -3.90 1.98
C ILE A 444 18.72 -4.79 1.74
N GLU A 445 18.94 -5.74 2.64
CA GLU A 445 19.99 -6.75 2.54
C GLU A 445 19.36 -8.13 2.74
N PHE A 446 19.38 -8.95 1.69
CA PHE A 446 18.92 -10.33 1.78
C PHE A 446 20.01 -11.30 1.34
N ILE A 447 20.11 -12.40 2.09
CA ILE A 447 21.08 -13.46 1.84
C ILE A 447 20.36 -14.80 1.85
N GLU A 448 20.55 -15.59 0.80
CA GLU A 448 20.13 -16.99 0.76
C GLU A 448 21.34 -17.89 0.59
N ASN A 449 21.40 -18.93 1.41
CA ASN A 449 22.41 -19.95 1.33
C ASN A 449 21.71 -21.29 1.08
N TYR A 450 22.13 -22.00 0.05
CA TYR A 450 21.72 -23.37 -0.22
C TYR A 450 22.96 -24.25 -0.12
N THR A 451 22.85 -25.34 0.63
CA THR A 451 23.80 -26.45 0.62
C THR A 451 23.03 -27.69 0.20
N ILE A 452 23.40 -28.27 -0.94
CA ILE A 452 22.76 -29.45 -1.52
C ILE A 452 23.81 -30.53 -1.65
N LYS A 453 23.59 -31.66 -0.99
CA LYS A 453 24.43 -32.86 -1.14
C LYS A 453 23.75 -33.84 -2.09
N PHE A 454 24.48 -34.34 -3.07
CA PHE A 454 24.00 -35.27 -4.08
C PHE A 454 24.48 -36.68 -3.77
N SER A 455 23.75 -37.70 -4.24
CA SER A 455 24.19 -39.09 -4.17
C SER A 455 25.42 -39.39 -5.06
N LYS A 456 25.73 -38.49 -6.00
CA LYS A 456 26.86 -38.59 -6.95
C LYS A 456 27.57 -37.24 -7.11
N PRO A 457 28.85 -37.22 -7.51
CA PRO A 457 29.57 -35.97 -7.79
C PRO A 457 28.87 -35.09 -8.83
N VAL A 458 28.87 -33.78 -8.60
CA VAL A 458 28.22 -32.81 -9.50
C VAL A 458 29.17 -32.45 -10.64
N ASN A 459 28.88 -32.94 -11.85
CA ASN A 459 29.65 -32.65 -13.07
C ASN A 459 29.03 -31.49 -13.86
N ALA A 460 28.92 -30.30 -13.24
CA ALA A 460 28.38 -29.12 -13.90
C ALA A 460 29.27 -27.88 -13.69
N VAL A 461 29.39 -27.06 -14.73
CA VAL A 461 30.13 -25.78 -14.66
C VAL A 461 29.15 -24.67 -14.30
N PHE A 462 29.31 -24.12 -13.11
CA PHE A 462 28.56 -22.96 -12.66
C PHE A 462 29.40 -21.69 -12.82
N ARG A 463 28.77 -20.60 -13.24
CA ARG A 463 29.41 -19.28 -13.30
C ARG A 463 28.74 -18.36 -12.30
N SER A 464 29.52 -17.86 -11.35
CA SER A 464 29.10 -16.75 -10.50
C SER A 464 28.70 -15.55 -11.35
N LYS A 465 27.74 -14.78 -10.86
CA LYS A 465 27.28 -13.56 -11.51
C LYS A 465 27.13 -12.45 -10.49
N GLU A 466 27.59 -11.27 -10.87
CA GLU A 466 27.41 -10.06 -10.09
C GLU A 466 26.88 -8.97 -11.02
N VAL A 467 25.81 -8.32 -10.58
CA VAL A 467 25.36 -7.06 -11.16
C VAL A 467 25.53 -6.00 -10.09
N ARG A 468 26.29 -4.96 -10.41
CA ARG A 468 26.51 -3.81 -9.54
C ARG A 468 26.19 -2.54 -10.32
N ASN A 469 25.36 -1.70 -9.73
CA ASN A 469 25.02 -0.40 -10.30
C ASN A 469 24.65 0.59 -9.18
N LYS A 470 24.15 1.77 -9.55
CA LYS A 470 23.77 2.79 -8.57
C LYS A 470 22.63 2.38 -7.64
N ALA A 471 21.78 1.43 -8.04
CA ALA A 471 20.69 0.93 -7.21
C ALA A 471 21.18 -0.07 -6.13
N GLY A 472 22.35 -0.67 -6.32
CA GLY A 472 22.89 -1.63 -5.36
C GLY A 472 23.73 -2.74 -5.99
N VAL A 473 23.69 -3.92 -5.37
CA VAL A 473 24.45 -5.11 -5.76
C VAL A 473 23.54 -6.34 -5.70
N CYS A 474 23.59 -7.17 -6.74
CA CYS A 474 23.00 -8.50 -6.74
C CYS A 474 24.09 -9.50 -7.13
N LYS A 475 24.31 -10.51 -6.31
CA LYS A 475 25.36 -11.52 -6.52
C LYS A 475 24.79 -12.93 -6.35
N ILE A 476 25.19 -13.83 -7.24
CA ILE A 476 24.92 -15.26 -7.14
C ILE A 476 26.24 -15.98 -7.30
N ASP A 477 26.66 -16.69 -6.26
CA ASP A 477 27.86 -17.50 -6.22
C ASP A 477 27.52 -18.98 -6.15
N TYR A 478 28.34 -19.78 -6.84
CA TYR A 478 28.26 -21.24 -6.84
C TYR A 478 29.62 -21.81 -6.45
N ALA A 479 29.61 -22.83 -5.59
CA ALA A 479 30.78 -23.60 -5.26
C ALA A 479 30.44 -25.09 -5.26
N VAL A 480 31.18 -25.86 -6.05
CA VAL A 480 31.05 -27.33 -6.10
C VAL A 480 32.28 -27.93 -5.43
N ASN A 481 32.05 -28.86 -4.51
CA ASN A 481 33.08 -29.68 -3.91
C ASN A 481 32.61 -31.14 -3.88
N GLY A 482 33.05 -31.93 -4.87
CA GLY A 482 32.63 -33.33 -5.02
C GLY A 482 31.12 -33.45 -5.25
N ASP A 483 30.44 -34.04 -4.28
CA ASP A 483 29.00 -34.27 -4.23
C ASP A 483 28.22 -33.12 -3.56
N VAL A 484 28.86 -32.02 -3.19
CA VAL A 484 28.20 -30.87 -2.53
C VAL A 484 28.18 -29.65 -3.44
N LEU A 485 26.99 -29.10 -3.67
CA LEU A 485 26.77 -27.78 -4.25
C LEU A 485 26.41 -26.77 -3.16
N LYS A 486 27.15 -25.67 -3.10
CA LYS A 486 26.78 -24.48 -2.33
C LYS A 486 26.36 -23.36 -3.28
N VAL A 487 25.23 -22.74 -2.99
CA VAL A 487 24.75 -21.55 -3.70
C VAL A 487 24.52 -20.44 -2.71
N LYS A 488 25.10 -19.27 -2.97
CA LYS A 488 24.91 -18.06 -2.17
C LYS A 488 24.31 -16.98 -3.04
N ARG A 489 23.12 -16.49 -2.70
CA ARG A 489 22.46 -15.37 -3.37
C ARG A 489 22.41 -14.19 -2.42
N GLU A 490 22.88 -13.04 -2.87
CA GLU A 490 22.95 -11.83 -2.08
C GLU A 490 22.36 -10.67 -2.85
N ILE A 491 21.55 -9.87 -2.19
CA ILE A 491 21.13 -8.58 -2.70
C ILE A 491 21.31 -7.51 -1.66
N TYR A 492 21.82 -6.38 -2.10
CA TYR A 492 21.80 -5.13 -1.37
C TYR A 492 21.13 -4.08 -2.26
N LEU A 493 20.02 -3.51 -1.79
CA LEU A 493 19.36 -2.36 -2.43
C LEU A 493 19.62 -1.10 -1.62
N LYS A 494 19.99 -0.03 -2.31
CA LYS A 494 20.09 1.30 -1.71
C LYS A 494 18.69 1.92 -1.58
N PRO A 495 18.46 2.76 -0.57
CA PRO A 495 17.28 3.61 -0.55
C PRO A 495 17.28 4.54 -1.76
N GLY A 496 16.10 4.82 -2.31
CA GLY A 496 15.96 5.78 -3.40
C GLY A 496 14.62 5.69 -4.11
N PHE A 497 14.33 6.75 -4.86
CA PHE A 497 13.23 6.82 -5.81
C PHE A 497 13.76 6.48 -7.21
N TYR A 498 13.20 5.46 -7.85
CA TYR A 498 13.64 4.94 -9.13
C TYR A 498 12.55 5.12 -10.18
N GLU A 499 12.78 6.00 -11.16
CA GLU A 499 11.88 6.25 -12.29
C GLU A 499 12.64 6.24 -13.62
N GLY A 500 11.94 6.10 -14.75
CA GLY A 500 12.55 6.15 -16.07
C GLY A 500 13.78 5.24 -16.21
N LYS A 501 14.95 5.83 -16.53
CA LYS A 501 16.23 5.10 -16.66
C LYS A 501 16.74 4.51 -15.33
N ASP A 502 16.37 5.11 -14.21
CA ASP A 502 16.78 4.67 -12.88
C ASP A 502 15.98 3.44 -12.47
N LEU A 503 14.71 3.40 -12.84
CA LEU A 503 13.89 2.20 -12.72
C LEU A 503 14.42 1.07 -13.60
N GLU A 504 14.86 1.35 -14.83
CA GLU A 504 15.52 0.35 -15.66
C GLU A 504 16.82 -0.17 -15.03
N THR A 505 17.54 0.69 -14.31
CA THR A 505 18.75 0.34 -13.56
C THR A 505 18.42 -0.61 -12.39
N LEU A 506 17.35 -0.32 -11.64
CA LEU A 506 16.85 -1.20 -10.59
C LEU A 506 16.36 -2.54 -11.18
N ARG A 507 15.63 -2.52 -12.29
CA ARG A 507 15.21 -3.73 -13.03
C ARG A 507 16.39 -4.62 -13.38
N LYS A 508 17.44 -4.04 -13.99
CA LYS A 508 18.66 -4.76 -14.36
C LYS A 508 19.35 -5.40 -13.16
N LEU A 509 19.32 -4.74 -12.00
CA LEU A 509 19.88 -5.28 -10.76
C LEU A 509 19.14 -6.55 -10.31
N LEU A 510 17.82 -6.61 -10.50
CA LEU A 510 16.96 -7.72 -10.05
C LEU A 510 16.86 -8.89 -11.03
N ILE A 511 17.29 -8.72 -12.30
CA ILE A 511 17.26 -9.76 -13.34
C ILE A 511 17.85 -11.10 -12.86
N PRO A 512 19.01 -11.15 -12.17
CA PRO A 512 19.61 -12.43 -11.76
C PRO A 512 18.71 -13.23 -10.82
N LEU A 513 17.88 -12.57 -10.01
CA LEU A 513 16.94 -13.23 -9.10
C LEU A 513 15.60 -13.55 -9.77
N ALA A 514 15.24 -12.81 -10.82
CA ALA A 514 13.94 -12.92 -11.48
C ALA A 514 13.90 -13.98 -12.57
N SER A 515 14.99 -14.09 -13.33
CA SER A 515 15.02 -14.92 -14.52
C SER A 515 15.20 -16.39 -14.16
N ASP A 516 14.33 -17.22 -14.72
CA ASP A 516 14.39 -18.67 -14.53
C ASP A 516 15.71 -19.26 -15.03
N SER A 517 16.38 -18.64 -16.01
CA SER A 517 17.71 -19.06 -16.49
C SER A 517 18.85 -18.92 -15.45
N TYR A 518 18.61 -18.19 -14.37
CA TYR A 518 19.57 -17.98 -13.28
C TYR A 518 19.17 -18.75 -12.02
N ASN A 519 17.91 -19.18 -11.96
CA ASN A 519 17.34 -19.92 -10.85
C ASN A 519 17.14 -21.40 -11.17
N LEU A 520 17.43 -21.84 -12.41
CA LEU A 520 17.35 -23.22 -12.85
C LEU A 520 18.76 -23.77 -13.09
N ILE A 521 19.10 -24.85 -12.39
CA ILE A 521 20.26 -25.68 -12.69
C ILE A 521 19.76 -26.93 -13.38
N PHE A 522 20.30 -27.26 -14.55
CA PHE A 522 20.09 -28.56 -15.17
C PHE A 522 21.14 -29.54 -14.66
N LEU A 523 20.70 -30.68 -14.12
CA LEU A 523 21.56 -31.77 -13.71
C LEU A 523 21.72 -32.68 -14.93
N LYS A 524 22.88 -32.67 -15.58
CA LYS A 524 23.23 -33.65 -16.60
C LYS A 524 24.02 -34.79 -16.00
#